data_AF-A0A2E5EIM6-F1
#
_entry.id   AF-A0A2E5EIM6-F1
#
_cell.length_a   1.000
_cell.length_b   1.000
_cell.length_c   1.000
_cell.angle_alpha   90.00
_cell.angle_beta   90.00
_cell.angle_gamma   90.00
#
_symmetry.space_group_name_H-M   'P 1'
#
loop_
_entity.id
_entity.type
_entity.pdbx_description
1 polymer ?
#
loop_
_entity_poly.entity_id
_entity_poly.type
_entity_poly.pdbx_seq_one_letter_code
_entity_poly.pdbx_strand_id
1 'polypeptide(L)' 'MNSQSSGNASCVKGDSRLLVIGGCNGAGKTTLARELLPLLEISRFLNADEIARGLSPLDLTQANLRAGRMLLEEAQGLI' A
#
# COMPACT_ATOMS: atom_id res chain seq x y z
N MET A 1 46.79 4.46 13.89
CA MET A 1 45.91 3.83 14.89
C MET A 1 44.47 4.03 14.45
N ASN A 2 43.72 2.93 14.55
CA ASN A 2 42.47 2.61 13.89
C ASN A 2 41.33 3.62 14.10
N SER A 3 40.44 3.70 13.13
CA SER A 3 39.08 3.19 13.31
C SER A 3 38.30 3.23 12.00
N GLN A 4 38.29 2.09 11.30
CA GLN A 4 37.14 1.73 10.49
C GLN A 4 35.92 1.66 11.42
N SER A 5 34.85 2.39 11.11
CA SER A 5 33.50 1.96 11.47
C SER A 5 32.73 1.80 10.16
N SER A 6 32.82 0.57 9.67
CA SER A 6 32.03 0.07 8.56
C SER A 6 30.58 -0.02 9.04
N GLY A 7 29.77 0.99 8.72
CA GLY A 7 28.32 0.92 8.85
C GLY A 7 27.76 0.14 7.66
N ASN A 8 27.72 -1.19 7.76
CA ASN A 8 27.00 -2.02 6.82
C ASN A 8 25.50 -1.77 6.97
N ALA A 9 24.95 -0.83 6.21
CA ALA A 9 23.53 -0.83 5.88
C ALA A 9 23.28 -2.01 4.93
N SER A 10 23.17 -3.23 5.47
CA SER A 10 22.65 -4.33 4.67
C SER A 10 21.18 -4.03 4.44
N CYS A 11 20.85 -3.46 3.28
CA CYS A 11 19.50 -3.55 2.78
C CYS A 11 19.20 -5.05 2.63
N VAL A 12 18.45 -5.59 3.59
CA VAL A 12 17.87 -6.91 3.45
C VAL A 12 16.94 -6.77 2.26
N LYS A 13 17.37 -7.27 1.11
CA LYS A 13 16.57 -7.32 -0.11
C LYS A 13 15.51 -8.40 0.13
N GLY A 14 14.52 -8.05 0.93
CA GLY A 14 13.37 -8.89 1.22
C GLY A 14 12.60 -9.12 -0.07
N ASP A 15 12.06 -10.32 -0.23
CA ASP A 15 11.21 -10.65 -1.37
C ASP A 15 10.08 -9.61 -1.47
N SER A 16 10.06 -8.82 -2.54
CA SER A 16 8.97 -7.87 -2.80
C SER A 16 7.68 -8.65 -3.00
N ARG A 17 6.86 -8.74 -1.95
CA ARG A 17 5.57 -9.44 -1.98
C ARG A 17 4.44 -8.47 -2.29
N LEU A 18 3.85 -8.61 -3.47
CA LEU A 18 2.64 -7.90 -3.85
C LEU A 18 1.41 -8.77 -3.53
N LEU A 19 0.56 -8.32 -2.61
CA LEU A 19 -0.71 -8.95 -2.28
C LEU A 19 -1.85 -8.10 -2.85
N VAL A 20 -2.67 -8.69 -3.73
CA VAL A 20 -3.85 -8.04 -4.29
C VAL A 20 -5.11 -8.75 -3.79
N ILE A 21 -5.99 -8.02 -3.11
CA ILE A 21 -7.27 -8.55 -2.59
C ILE A 21 -8.38 -8.21 -3.60
N GLY A 22 -8.84 -9.22 -4.33
CA GLY A 22 -9.93 -9.12 -5.32
C GLY A 22 -11.26 -9.71 -4.83
N GLY A 23 -12.36 -9.43 -5.55
CA GLY A 23 -13.71 -9.96 -5.23
C GLY A 23 -14.86 -8.98 -5.49
N CYS A 24 -16.10 -9.45 -5.41
CA CYS A 24 -17.32 -8.66 -5.65
C CYS A 24 -17.48 -7.49 -4.64
N ASN A 25 -18.24 -6.46 -5.01
CA ASN A 25 -18.65 -5.41 -4.08
C ASN A 25 -19.47 -6.04 -2.95
N GLY A 26 -19.16 -5.72 -1.70
CA GLY A 26 -19.81 -6.32 -0.53
C GLY A 26 -19.24 -7.68 -0.08
N ALA A 27 -18.28 -8.28 -0.80
CA ALA A 27 -17.65 -9.56 -0.39
C ALA A 27 -16.74 -9.48 0.85
N GLY A 28 -16.64 -8.31 1.49
CA GLY A 28 -15.83 -8.13 2.70
C GLY A 28 -14.33 -7.93 2.46
N LYS A 29 -13.88 -7.59 1.24
CA LYS A 29 -12.45 -7.36 0.92
C LYS A 29 -11.76 -6.41 1.89
N THR A 30 -12.38 -5.27 2.18
CA THR A 30 -11.84 -4.27 3.11
C THR A 30 -11.80 -4.80 4.54
N THR A 31 -12.78 -5.61 4.93
CA THR A 31 -12.82 -6.27 6.24
C THR A 31 -11.67 -7.27 6.37
N LEU A 32 -11.52 -8.15 5.38
CA LEU A 32 -10.43 -9.12 5.31
C LEU A 32 -9.07 -8.43 5.29
N ALA A 33 -8.92 -7.35 4.53
CA ALA A 33 -7.69 -6.56 4.49
C ALA A 33 -7.32 -6.03 5.89
N ARG A 34 -8.29 -5.48 6.63
CA ARG A 34 -8.07 -4.96 7.99
C ARG A 34 -7.68 -6.04 8.99
N GLU A 35 -8.15 -7.28 8.80
CA GLU A 35 -7.78 -8.42 9.64
C GLU A 35 -6.44 -9.04 9.25
N LEU A 36 -6.10 -9.05 7.95
CA LEU A 36 -4.83 -9.57 7.44
C LEU A 36 -3.65 -8.62 7.64
N LEU A 37 -3.86 -7.30 7.54
CA LEU A 37 -2.78 -6.30 7.63
C LEU A 37 -1.97 -6.35 8.94
N PRO A 38 -2.55 -6.63 10.11
CA PRO A 38 -1.77 -6.82 11.34
C PRO A 38 -1.03 -8.17 11.39
N LEU A 39 -1.53 -9.17 10.67
CA LEU A 39 -0.98 -10.54 10.65
C LEU A 39 0.15 -10.69 9.63
N LEU A 40 0.08 -9.92 8.55
CA LEU A 40 1.09 -9.84 7.51
C LEU A 40 1.95 -8.63 7.82
N GLU A 41 3.28 -8.77 7.87
CA GLU A 41 4.23 -7.66 8.07
C GLU A 41 4.30 -6.72 6.85
N ILE A 42 3.13 -6.29 6.35
CA ILE A 42 2.99 -5.43 5.18
C ILE A 42 3.27 -3.99 5.59
N SER A 43 4.32 -3.42 5.01
CA SER A 43 4.79 -2.05 5.28
C SER A 43 3.94 -0.97 4.59
N ARG A 44 3.21 -1.34 3.53
CA ARG A 44 2.44 -0.41 2.69
C ARG A 44 1.10 -1.03 2.31
N PHE A 45 0.01 -0.36 2.67
CA PHE A 45 -1.34 -0.69 2.23
C PHE A 45 -1.86 0.40 1.31
N LEU A 46 -2.32 0.02 0.12
CA LEU A 46 -2.89 0.93 -0.87
C LEU A 46 -4.35 0.55 -1.13
N ASN A 47 -5.26 1.52 -0.99
CA ASN A 47 -6.68 1.35 -1.27
C ASN A 47 -7.22 2.60 -1.99
N ALA A 48 -7.77 2.40 -3.20
CA ALA A 48 -8.32 3.49 -4.02
C ALA A 48 -9.49 4.21 -3.33
N ASP A 49 -10.33 3.49 -2.59
CA ASP A 49 -11.50 4.08 -1.93
C ASP A 49 -11.08 5.01 -0.78
N GLU A 50 -10.04 4.63 -0.03
CA GLU A 50 -9.51 5.48 1.05
C GLU A 50 -8.82 6.73 0.49
N ILE A 51 -8.10 6.59 -0.62
CA ILE A 51 -7.51 7.72 -1.33
C ILE A 51 -8.61 8.66 -1.86
N ALA A 52 -9.67 8.12 -2.47
CA ALA A 52 -10.79 8.91 -2.95
C ALA A 52 -11.50 9.67 -1.82
N ARG A 53 -11.71 9.02 -0.66
CA ARG A 53 -12.25 9.67 0.55
C ARG A 53 -11.38 10.81 1.04
N GLY A 54 -10.05 10.67 0.97
CA GLY A 54 -9.11 11.74 1.32
C GLY A 54 -9.13 12.91 0.35
N LEU A 55 -9.38 12.66 -0.94
CA LEU A 55 -9.44 13.69 -1.98
C LEU A 55 -10.77 14.48 -1.98
N SER A 56 -11.89 13.78 -1.82
CA SER A 56 -13.22 14.38 -1.82
C SER A 56 -14.15 13.59 -0.91
N PRO A 57 -14.37 14.04 0.34
CA PRO A 57 -15.28 13.36 1.25
C PRO A 57 -16.76 13.48 0.83
N LEU A 58 -17.10 14.41 -0.06
CA LEU A 58 -18.47 14.71 -0.47
C LEU A 58 -18.85 14.11 -1.85
N ASP A 59 -17.88 13.83 -2.71
CA ASP A 59 -18.11 13.22 -4.02
C ASP A 59 -16.96 12.27 -4.40
N LEU A 60 -17.16 11.00 -4.09
CA LEU A 60 -16.21 9.94 -4.43
C LEU A 60 -16.18 9.66 -5.93
N THR A 61 -17.30 9.82 -6.64
CA THR A 61 -17.40 9.50 -8.07
C THR A 61 -16.41 10.32 -8.87
N GLN A 62 -16.31 11.62 -8.58
CA GLN A 62 -15.36 12.52 -9.21
C GLN A 62 -13.91 12.26 -8.77
N ALA A 63 -13.71 11.77 -7.55
CA ALA A 63 -12.38 11.46 -7.02
C ALA A 63 -11.83 10.08 -7.46
N ASN A 64 -12.68 9.13 -7.86
CA ASN A 64 -12.30 7.75 -8.17
C ASN A 64 -11.23 7.65 -9.25
N LEU A 65 -11.36 8.40 -10.35
CA LEU A 65 -10.37 8.39 -11.43
C LEU A 65 -9.00 8.91 -10.97
N ARG A 66 -9.00 9.97 -10.16
CA ARG A 66 -7.77 10.56 -9.64
C ARG A 66 -7.12 9.67 -8.58
N ALA A 67 -7.93 9.10 -7.69
CA ALA A 67 -7.49 8.16 -6.67
C ALA A 67 -6.86 6.91 -7.28
N GLY A 68 -7.46 6.38 -8.36
CA GLY A 68 -6.91 5.25 -9.10
C GLY A 68 -5.54 5.56 -9.73
N ARG A 69 -5.37 6.76 -10.31
CA ARG A 69 -4.06 7.19 -10.84
C ARG A 69 -3.00 7.29 -9.76
N MET A 70 -3.32 7.94 -8.64
CA MET A 70 -2.40 8.03 -7.49
C MET A 70 -2.03 6.66 -6.94
N LEU A 71 -3.00 5.74 -6.82
CA LEU A 71 -2.71 4.38 -6.37
C LEU A 71 -1.72 3.66 -7.30
N LEU A 72 -1.86 3.81 -8.62
CA LEU A 72 -0.95 3.22 -9.60
C LEU A 72 0.45 3.86 -9.57
N GLU A 73 0.53 5.18 -9.41
CA GLU A 73 1.79 5.90 -9.26
C GLU A 73 2.56 5.46 -8.00
N GLU A 74 1.86 5.37 -6.86
CA GLU A 74 2.44 4.85 -5.61
C GLU A 74 2.85 3.39 -5.73
N ALA A 75 2.03 2.55 -6.38
CA ALA A 75 2.37 1.16 -6.62
C ALA A 75 3.65 1.04 -7.48
N GLN A 76 3.78 1.84 -8.55
CA GLN A 76 4.99 1.86 -9.39
C GLN A 76 6.24 2.27 -8.60
N GLY A 77 6.12 3.15 -7.60
CA GLY A 77 7.25 3.54 -6.75
C GLY A 77 7.71 2.45 -5.77
N LEU A 78 6.93 1.38 -5.59
CA LEU A 78 7.19 0.30 -4.64
C LEU A 78 7.65 -1.02 -5.30
N ILE A 79 7.64 -1.09 -6.64
CA ILE A 79 8.00 -2.28 -7.43
C ILE A 79 9.34 -2.01 -8.12
#